data_AF-A0AA43FF93-F1
#
_entry.id   AF-A0AA43FF93-F1
#
_cell.length_a   1.000
_cell.length_b   1.000
_cell.length_c   1.000
_cell.angle_alpha   90.00
_cell.angle_beta   90.00
_cell.angle_gamma   90.00
#
_symmetry.space_group_name_H-M   'P 1'
#
loop_
_entity.id
_entity.type
_entity.pdbx_description
1 polymer ?
#
loop_
_entity_poly.entity_id
_entity_poly.type
_entity_poly.pdbx_seq_one_letter_code
_entity_poly.pdbx_strand_id
1 'polypeptide(L)'
;MKTYAHARQRPLSILIMAMAMLVMSVAPVGAAPGNTQVSGQTNFNECSDMDADYAFAIQGDLDGCVYGFITKALFHEGSGTYQEWADEVFIGSWGDLEGTFELTEFYTAKFTESFDLVFARCKHPIKTGTGTGDFEGITGRLDFKDDVSTGIAYYTGHLAINP
;
A
#
# COMPACT_ATOMS: atom_id res chain seq x y z
N MET A 1 72.04 -62.99 -10.84
CA MET A 1 70.63 -63.13 -10.40
C MET A 1 69.81 -62.14 -11.25
N LYS A 2 69.22 -62.57 -12.38
CA LYS A 2 67.75 -62.67 -12.62
C LYS A 2 67.00 -61.41 -12.17
N THR A 3 66.24 -60.64 -12.97
CA THR A 3 65.50 -60.93 -14.21
C THR A 3 65.03 -59.61 -14.86
N TYR A 4 64.93 -59.57 -16.19
CA TYR A 4 64.18 -58.56 -16.97
C TYR A 4 62.68 -58.90 -17.00
N ALA A 5 61.78 -57.91 -17.08
CA ALA A 5 60.51 -58.04 -17.81
C ALA A 5 59.82 -56.67 -18.08
N HIS A 6 59.31 -56.55 -19.31
CA HIS A 6 58.59 -55.43 -19.93
C HIS A 6 57.12 -55.30 -19.51
N ALA A 7 56.51 -54.12 -19.71
CA ALA A 7 55.25 -53.89 -20.45
C ALA A 7 54.88 -52.38 -20.40
N ARG A 8 54.84 -51.59 -21.48
CA ARG A 8 53.94 -51.49 -22.66
C ARG A 8 52.64 -50.66 -22.42
N GLN A 9 52.50 -49.61 -23.24
CA GLN A 9 51.29 -48.99 -23.83
C GLN A 9 50.43 -47.93 -23.07
N ARG A 10 50.42 -46.72 -23.69
CA ARG A 10 49.47 -45.57 -23.66
C ARG A 10 48.03 -45.99 -24.06
N PRO A 11 46.91 -45.27 -23.78
CA PRO A 11 46.66 -43.90 -24.31
C PRO A 11 45.61 -42.98 -23.60
N LEU A 12 45.48 -41.76 -24.16
CA LEU A 12 44.29 -40.91 -24.36
C LEU A 12 43.45 -40.38 -23.16
N SER A 13 43.49 -39.04 -23.05
CA SER A 13 42.36 -38.10 -22.93
C SER A 13 41.09 -38.50 -22.17
N ILE A 14 40.70 -37.67 -21.18
CA ILE A 14 39.33 -37.10 -21.10
C ILE A 14 39.46 -35.71 -20.46
N LEU A 15 39.15 -34.65 -21.23
CA LEU A 15 38.69 -33.37 -20.71
C LEU A 15 37.26 -33.58 -20.17
N ILE A 16 37.01 -33.30 -18.89
CA ILE A 16 35.64 -33.10 -18.37
C ILE A 16 35.44 -31.61 -18.18
N MET A 17 34.82 -30.98 -19.17
CA MET A 17 34.33 -29.61 -19.12
C MET A 17 33.04 -29.63 -18.29
N ALA A 18 33.15 -29.32 -16.99
CA ALA A 18 31.98 -29.16 -16.12
C ALA A 18 31.30 -27.82 -16.46
N MET A 19 30.24 -27.92 -17.25
CA MET A 19 29.35 -26.83 -17.62
C MET A 19 28.56 -26.42 -16.36
N ALA A 20 28.99 -25.33 -15.71
CA ALA A 20 28.25 -24.74 -14.60
C ALA A 20 26.90 -24.22 -15.13
N MET A 21 25.83 -24.97 -14.87
CA MET A 21 24.47 -24.51 -15.10
C MET A 21 24.20 -23.31 -14.20
N LEU A 22 24.09 -22.14 -14.82
CA LEU A 22 23.56 -20.93 -14.21
C LEU A 22 22.06 -21.19 -13.95
N VAL A 23 21.72 -21.61 -12.72
CA VAL A 23 20.33 -21.67 -12.28
C VAL A 23 19.87 -20.22 -12.11
N MET A 24 19.18 -19.68 -13.10
CA MET A 24 18.44 -18.44 -12.93
C MET A 24 17.29 -18.72 -11.96
N SER A 25 17.46 -18.29 -10.71
CA SER A 25 16.40 -18.22 -9.72
C SER A 25 15.38 -17.18 -10.20
N VAL A 26 14.35 -17.64 -10.90
CA VAL A 26 13.12 -16.85 -11.08
C VAL A 26 12.49 -16.75 -9.69
N ALA A 27 12.59 -15.57 -9.07
CA ALA A 27 11.77 -15.27 -7.89
C ALA A 27 10.30 -15.42 -8.30
N PRO A 28 9.43 -15.96 -7.43
CA PRO A 28 8.01 -15.95 -7.69
C PRO A 28 7.57 -14.49 -7.79
N VAL A 29 7.19 -14.05 -9.00
CA VAL A 29 6.42 -12.82 -9.16
C VAL A 29 5.08 -13.12 -8.49
N GLY A 30 4.87 -12.56 -7.30
CA GLY A 30 3.57 -12.60 -6.64
C GLY A 30 2.52 -12.11 -7.62
N ALA A 31 1.39 -12.81 -7.73
CA ALA A 31 0.28 -12.31 -8.51
C ALA A 31 -0.09 -10.94 -7.93
N ALA A 32 0.03 -9.89 -8.74
CA ALA A 32 -0.41 -8.56 -8.34
C ALA A 32 -1.87 -8.69 -7.88
N PRO A 33 -2.22 -8.23 -6.67
CA PRO A 33 -3.58 -8.36 -6.19
C PRO A 33 -4.50 -7.66 -7.19
N GLY A 34 -5.39 -8.44 -7.82
CA GLY A 34 -6.49 -7.91 -8.62
C GLY A 34 -7.45 -7.11 -7.74
N ASN A 35 -8.63 -6.73 -8.25
CA ASN A 35 -9.65 -5.93 -7.53
C ASN A 35 -10.07 -6.56 -6.18
N THR A 36 -9.27 -6.32 -5.14
CA THR A 36 -9.28 -6.98 -3.83
C THR A 36 -9.95 -6.06 -2.85
N GLN A 37 -10.92 -6.59 -2.12
CA GLN A 37 -11.57 -5.86 -1.05
C GLN A 37 -10.59 -5.64 0.11
N VAL A 38 -10.55 -4.42 0.63
CA VAL A 38 -9.77 -4.05 1.82
C VAL A 38 -10.65 -3.40 2.86
N SER A 39 -10.28 -3.49 4.13
CA SER A 39 -11.02 -2.92 5.25
C SER A 39 -10.14 -2.70 6.49
N GLY A 40 -10.60 -1.82 7.37
CA GLY A 40 -9.94 -1.55 8.64
C GLY A 40 -10.47 -0.30 9.32
N GLN A 41 -9.63 0.34 10.13
CA GLN A 41 -9.99 1.51 10.93
C GLN A 41 -8.84 2.52 11.04
N THR A 42 -9.16 3.74 11.47
CA THR A 42 -8.18 4.79 11.75
C THR A 42 -7.74 4.83 13.20
N ASN A 43 -6.56 5.39 13.43
CA ASN A 43 -6.07 5.87 14.72
C ASN A 43 -5.40 7.24 14.55
N PHE A 44 -6.04 8.28 15.06
CA PHE A 44 -5.63 9.68 14.85
C PHE A 44 -4.40 10.13 15.67
N ASN A 45 -3.78 9.25 16.47
CA ASN A 45 -2.71 9.64 17.41
C ASN A 45 -1.31 9.07 17.09
N GLU A 46 -1.13 8.36 15.96
CA GLU A 46 0.05 7.51 15.74
C GLU A 46 1.01 7.96 14.61
N CYS A 47 0.72 9.06 13.90
CA CYS A 47 1.54 9.55 12.79
C CYS A 47 2.17 10.92 13.11
N SER A 48 3.42 11.14 12.67
CA SER A 48 4.12 12.43 12.79
C SER A 48 3.50 13.51 11.89
N ASP A 49 3.54 14.78 12.26
CA ASP A 49 3.01 15.87 11.42
C ASP A 49 4.00 16.24 10.30
N MET A 50 3.84 15.64 9.11
CA MET A 50 4.63 15.97 7.90
C MET A 50 4.20 17.32 7.26
N ASP A 51 4.03 18.37 8.06
CA ASP A 51 3.38 19.64 7.68
C ASP A 51 1.97 19.46 7.08
N ALA A 52 1.31 18.33 7.39
CA ALA A 52 -0.04 18.01 6.95
C ALA A 52 -1.09 18.72 7.80
N ASP A 53 -2.24 19.09 7.21
CA ASP A 53 -3.38 19.67 7.93
C ASP A 53 -4.01 18.65 8.89
N TYR A 54 -3.94 17.37 8.53
CA TYR A 54 -4.25 16.24 9.40
C TYR A 54 -3.38 15.02 9.06
N ALA A 55 -3.19 14.16 10.05
CA ALA A 55 -2.58 12.86 9.87
C ALA A 55 -3.30 11.81 10.71
N PHE A 56 -3.43 10.60 10.19
CA PHE A 56 -3.93 9.46 10.95
C PHE A 56 -3.27 8.17 10.50
N ALA A 57 -3.11 7.25 11.45
CA ALA A 57 -2.74 5.89 11.11
C ALA A 57 -3.98 5.16 10.59
N ILE A 58 -3.75 4.24 9.66
CA ILE A 58 -4.74 3.30 9.17
C ILE A 58 -4.25 1.90 9.55
N GLN A 59 -5.15 1.06 10.07
CA GLN A 59 -4.83 -0.28 10.54
C GLN A 59 -5.87 -1.26 10.01
N GLY A 60 -5.46 -2.46 9.63
CA GLY A 60 -6.31 -3.50 9.03
C GLY A 60 -5.60 -4.18 7.87
N ASP A 61 -6.26 -4.24 6.72
CA ASP A 61 -5.63 -4.75 5.49
C ASP A 61 -4.51 -3.81 4.99
N LEU A 62 -4.69 -2.51 5.19
CA LEU A 62 -3.63 -1.50 5.09
C LEU A 62 -3.12 -1.15 6.49
N ASP A 63 -1.80 -1.04 6.62
CA ASP A 63 -1.13 -0.58 7.83
C ASP A 63 -0.12 0.53 7.46
N GLY A 64 -0.32 1.72 8.02
CA GLY A 64 0.53 2.88 7.72
C GLY A 64 -0.10 4.21 8.14
N CYS A 65 0.37 5.29 7.51
CA CYS A 65 -0.10 6.65 7.77
C CYS A 65 -0.71 7.28 6.52
N VAL A 66 -1.77 8.06 6.72
CA VAL A 66 -2.34 8.97 5.74
C VAL A 66 -2.11 10.40 6.20
N TYR A 67 -1.59 11.22 5.30
CA TYR A 67 -1.31 12.65 5.51
C TYR A 67 -2.17 13.46 4.56
N GLY A 68 -3.03 14.33 5.10
CA GLY A 68 -3.97 15.12 4.32
C GLY A 68 -3.62 16.60 4.26
N PHE A 69 -3.87 17.19 3.09
CA PHE A 69 -3.61 18.59 2.76
C PHE A 69 -4.91 19.20 2.21
N ILE A 70 -5.59 19.97 3.04
CA ILE A 70 -6.91 20.53 2.75
C ILE A 70 -6.76 21.57 1.63
N THR A 71 -7.40 21.28 0.50
CA THR A 71 -7.44 22.19 -0.66
C THR A 71 -8.65 23.11 -0.63
N LYS A 72 -9.74 22.66 0.01
CA LYS A 72 -10.99 23.41 0.10
C LYS A 72 -11.85 22.89 1.25
N ALA A 73 -12.47 23.82 1.97
CA ALA A 73 -13.50 23.51 2.95
C ALA A 73 -14.70 24.45 2.77
N LEU A 74 -15.91 23.92 2.97
CA LEU A 74 -17.16 24.67 2.93
C LEU A 74 -18.01 24.28 4.15
N PHE A 75 -18.36 25.28 4.96
CA PHE A 75 -19.32 25.11 6.05
C PHE A 75 -20.60 25.92 5.78
N HIS A 76 -21.74 25.27 5.95
CA HIS A 76 -23.06 25.87 5.79
C HIS A 76 -23.73 25.98 7.16
N GLU A 77 -23.51 27.10 7.86
CA GLU A 77 -23.98 27.30 9.24
C GLU A 77 -25.47 26.97 9.44
N GLY A 78 -26.34 27.49 8.56
CA GLY A 78 -27.79 27.29 8.68
C GLY A 78 -28.25 25.84 8.50
N SER A 79 -27.43 24.97 7.93
CA SER A 79 -27.71 23.54 7.82
C SER A 79 -26.72 22.68 8.59
N GLY A 80 -25.72 23.23 9.28
CA GLY A 80 -24.64 22.46 9.90
C GLY A 80 -23.91 21.49 8.95
N THR A 81 -23.99 21.70 7.63
CA THR A 81 -23.36 20.80 6.64
C THR A 81 -21.93 21.25 6.39
N TYR A 82 -21.01 20.30 6.40
CA TYR A 82 -19.60 20.52 6.08
C TYR A 82 -19.18 19.66 4.89
N GLN A 83 -18.36 20.23 4.01
CA GLN A 83 -17.72 19.54 2.90
C GLN A 83 -16.25 19.93 2.84
N GLU A 84 -15.38 18.96 2.64
CA GLU A 84 -13.94 19.14 2.51
C GLU A 84 -13.41 18.38 1.29
N TRP A 85 -12.32 18.89 0.75
CA TRP A 85 -11.51 18.25 -0.27
C TRP A 85 -10.05 18.39 0.12
N ALA A 86 -9.33 17.28 0.15
CA ALA A 86 -7.90 17.26 0.38
C ALA A 86 -7.18 16.42 -0.69
N ASP A 87 -5.92 16.76 -0.89
CA ASP A 87 -4.95 15.82 -1.43
C ASP A 87 -4.36 15.03 -0.26
N GLU A 88 -4.15 13.73 -0.42
CA GLU A 88 -3.57 12.92 0.65
C GLU A 88 -2.45 12.03 0.13
N VAL A 89 -1.55 11.65 1.04
CA VAL A 89 -0.47 10.68 0.80
C VAL A 89 -0.60 9.54 1.79
N PHE A 90 -0.70 8.31 1.27
CA PHE A 90 -0.52 7.10 2.06
C PHE A 90 0.94 6.66 2.03
N ILE A 91 1.48 6.31 3.19
CA ILE A 91 2.79 5.70 3.37
C ILE A 91 2.61 4.49 4.27
N GLY A 92 2.88 3.30 3.75
CA GLY A 92 2.69 2.08 4.53
C GLY A 92 2.73 0.81 3.71
N SER A 93 1.96 -0.16 4.17
CA SER A 93 1.97 -1.53 3.67
C SER A 93 0.57 -2.06 3.36
N TRP A 94 0.53 -3.05 2.46
CA TRP A 94 -0.62 -3.90 2.19
C TRP A 94 -0.15 -5.36 2.18
N GLY A 95 -0.28 -6.04 3.32
CA GLY A 95 0.37 -7.33 3.53
C GLY A 95 1.89 -7.19 3.47
N ASP A 96 2.55 -7.93 2.58
CA ASP A 96 4.01 -7.87 2.38
C ASP A 96 4.45 -6.77 1.40
N LEU A 97 3.51 -6.02 0.82
CA LEU A 97 3.79 -4.94 -0.14
C LEU A 97 4.05 -3.64 0.59
N GLU A 98 5.10 -2.91 0.23
CA GLU A 98 5.44 -1.61 0.83
C GLU A 98 5.58 -0.50 -0.22
N GLY A 99 5.13 0.70 0.13
CA GLY A 99 5.29 1.85 -0.75
C GLY A 99 4.47 3.06 -0.33
N THR A 100 4.27 3.96 -1.29
CA THR A 100 3.40 5.13 -1.14
C THR A 100 2.44 5.25 -2.31
N PHE A 101 1.31 5.93 -2.12
CA PHE A 101 0.47 6.42 -3.21
C PHE A 101 -0.32 7.63 -2.74
N GLU A 102 -0.83 8.42 -3.68
CA GLU A 102 -1.67 9.56 -3.37
C GLU A 102 -3.16 9.23 -3.51
N LEU A 103 -3.97 9.89 -2.68
CA LEU A 103 -5.43 9.86 -2.73
C LEU A 103 -5.94 11.28 -2.96
N THR A 104 -7.20 11.38 -3.39
CA THR A 104 -7.98 12.61 -3.29
C THR A 104 -9.15 12.35 -2.36
N GLU A 105 -9.31 13.15 -1.33
CA GLU A 105 -10.37 13.04 -0.37
C GLU A 105 -11.57 13.92 -0.75
N PHE A 106 -12.76 13.39 -0.49
CA PHE A 106 -14.00 14.15 -0.46
C PHE A 106 -14.86 13.75 0.72
N TYR A 107 -14.92 14.62 1.71
CA TYR A 107 -15.54 14.43 3.00
C TYR A 107 -16.82 15.23 3.08
N THR A 108 -17.83 14.59 3.67
CA THR A 108 -19.11 15.19 3.94
C THR A 108 -19.51 14.88 5.37
N ALA A 109 -19.84 15.93 6.12
CA ALA A 109 -20.27 15.80 7.49
C ALA A 109 -21.50 16.67 7.78
N LYS A 110 -22.17 16.30 8.87
CA LYS A 110 -23.28 17.04 9.44
C LYS A 110 -23.01 17.24 10.92
N PHE A 111 -23.17 18.49 11.36
CA PHE A 111 -23.06 18.89 12.75
C PHE A 111 -24.41 19.38 13.29
N THR A 112 -24.59 19.28 14.61
CA THR A 112 -25.67 19.97 15.33
C THR A 112 -25.37 21.46 15.43
N GLU A 113 -26.33 22.26 15.91
CA GLU A 113 -26.10 23.68 16.21
C GLU A 113 -25.05 23.89 17.32
N SER A 114 -24.83 22.87 18.16
CA SER A 114 -23.79 22.86 19.20
C SER A 114 -22.46 22.26 18.71
N PHE A 115 -22.31 22.03 17.41
CA PHE A 115 -21.13 21.44 16.76
C PHE A 115 -20.82 19.98 17.13
N ASP A 116 -21.83 19.23 17.59
CA ASP A 116 -21.67 17.77 17.74
C ASP A 116 -21.75 17.10 16.37
N LEU A 117 -20.84 16.17 16.08
CA LEU A 117 -20.86 15.40 14.85
C LEU A 117 -22.06 14.45 14.82
N VAL A 118 -22.93 14.59 13.82
CA VAL A 118 -24.11 13.73 13.61
C VAL A 118 -23.76 12.54 12.72
N PHE A 119 -23.06 12.80 11.61
CA PHE A 119 -22.47 11.77 10.77
C PHE A 119 -21.34 12.38 9.94
N ALA A 120 -20.43 11.52 9.53
CA ALA A 120 -19.41 11.83 8.55
C ALA A 120 -19.12 10.62 7.66
N ARG A 121 -18.67 10.92 6.44
CA ARG A 121 -18.23 9.93 5.45
C ARG A 121 -17.29 10.61 4.47
N CYS A 122 -16.32 9.86 3.99
CA CYS A 122 -15.40 10.34 2.97
C CYS A 122 -15.10 9.27 1.94
N LYS A 123 -14.74 9.76 0.74
CA LYS A 123 -14.34 8.96 -0.40
C LYS A 123 -12.90 9.32 -0.72
N HIS A 124 -12.05 8.32 -0.89
CA HIS A 124 -10.62 8.48 -1.13
C HIS A 124 -10.21 7.66 -2.37
N PRO A 125 -10.58 8.09 -3.59
CA PRO A 125 -10.01 7.53 -4.81
C PRO A 125 -8.48 7.67 -4.84
N ILE A 126 -7.80 6.61 -5.29
CA ILE A 126 -6.36 6.63 -5.57
C ILE A 126 -6.10 7.45 -6.83
N LYS A 127 -5.11 8.33 -6.79
CA LYS A 127 -4.63 9.05 -7.98
C LYS A 127 -3.77 8.12 -8.83
N THR A 128 -4.23 7.85 -10.05
CA THR A 128 -3.53 6.97 -11.00
C THR A 128 -2.09 7.42 -11.24
N GLY A 129 -1.14 6.48 -11.16
CA GLY A 129 0.26 6.72 -11.49
C GLY A 129 1.09 7.38 -10.38
N THR A 130 0.55 7.50 -9.17
CA THR A 130 1.25 8.07 -8.00
C THR A 130 1.87 7.02 -7.09
N GLY A 131 1.59 5.73 -7.36
CA GLY A 131 2.16 4.62 -6.62
C GLY A 131 3.68 4.53 -6.75
N THR A 132 4.36 4.21 -5.65
CA THR A 132 5.81 3.96 -5.59
C THR A 132 6.10 2.62 -4.92
N GLY A 133 7.31 2.08 -5.11
CA GLY A 133 7.69 0.79 -4.53
C GLY A 133 6.80 -0.33 -5.07
N ASP A 134 6.28 -1.18 -4.19
CA ASP A 134 5.40 -2.27 -4.59
C ASP A 134 3.99 -1.80 -5.02
N PHE A 135 3.69 -0.50 -4.88
CA PHE A 135 2.43 0.10 -5.31
C PHE A 135 2.48 0.73 -6.70
N GLU A 136 3.54 0.54 -7.48
CA GLU A 136 3.53 0.94 -8.90
C GLU A 136 2.30 0.36 -9.63
N GLY A 137 1.55 1.22 -10.32
CA GLY A 137 0.32 0.81 -11.02
C GLY A 137 -0.90 0.58 -10.11
N ILE A 138 -0.84 0.96 -8.83
CA ILE A 138 -1.98 0.86 -7.92
C ILE A 138 -3.16 1.72 -8.39
N THR A 139 -4.35 1.16 -8.25
CA THR A 139 -5.64 1.80 -8.55
C THR A 139 -6.66 1.38 -7.50
N GLY A 140 -7.73 2.16 -7.36
CA GLY A 140 -8.82 1.80 -6.46
C GLY A 140 -9.39 2.99 -5.72
N ARG A 141 -10.08 2.68 -4.62
CA ARG A 141 -10.68 3.67 -3.73
C ARG A 141 -10.91 3.08 -2.34
N LEU A 142 -10.72 3.92 -1.34
CA LEU A 142 -11.17 3.69 0.02
C LEU A 142 -12.41 4.56 0.32
N ASP A 143 -13.30 4.05 1.15
CA ASP A 143 -14.52 4.70 1.60
C ASP A 143 -14.60 4.58 3.12
N PHE A 144 -14.63 5.73 3.78
CA PHE A 144 -14.60 5.85 5.23
C PHE A 144 -15.96 6.26 5.76
N LYS A 145 -16.28 5.76 6.95
CA LYS A 145 -17.45 6.11 7.73
C LYS A 145 -17.06 6.29 9.18
N ASP A 146 -17.38 7.46 9.71
CA ASP A 146 -17.08 7.81 11.09
C ASP A 146 -18.15 7.24 12.02
N ASP A 147 -17.69 6.55 13.06
CA ASP A 147 -18.49 6.22 14.21
C ASP A 147 -18.41 7.35 15.22
N VAL A 148 -19.43 8.20 15.19
CA VAL A 148 -19.54 9.37 16.07
C VAL A 148 -19.51 9.04 17.56
N SER A 149 -19.82 7.79 17.95
CA SER A 149 -19.82 7.37 19.35
C SER A 149 -18.44 7.01 19.87
N THR A 150 -17.57 6.52 18.99
CA THR A 150 -16.20 6.08 19.34
C THR A 150 -15.12 7.02 18.84
N GLY A 151 -15.43 7.90 17.89
CA GLY A 151 -14.47 8.75 17.20
C GLY A 151 -13.58 7.99 16.22
N ILE A 152 -13.88 6.71 15.93
CA ILE A 152 -13.13 5.88 14.99
C ILE A 152 -13.76 6.01 13.60
N ALA A 153 -12.93 6.18 12.58
CA ALA A 153 -13.37 6.05 11.19
C ALA A 153 -13.04 4.66 10.67
N TYR A 154 -14.05 3.93 10.21
CA TYR A 154 -13.87 2.62 9.59
C TYR A 154 -13.82 2.78 8.08
N TYR A 155 -12.89 2.09 7.42
CA TYR A 155 -12.79 2.10 5.96
C TYR A 155 -13.11 0.75 5.36
N THR A 156 -13.62 0.81 4.14
CA THR A 156 -13.70 -0.32 3.21
C THR A 156 -13.29 0.17 1.83
N GLY A 157 -12.80 -0.71 0.98
CA GLY A 157 -12.36 -0.30 -0.35
C GLY A 157 -12.15 -1.47 -1.28
N HIS A 158 -11.78 -1.14 -2.51
CA HIS A 158 -11.24 -2.11 -3.44
C HIS A 158 -9.98 -1.55 -4.08
N LEU A 159 -8.91 -2.34 -4.03
CA LEU A 159 -7.60 -2.00 -4.56
C LEU A 159 -7.20 -3.01 -5.63
N ALA A 160 -6.46 -2.55 -6.63
CA ALA A 160 -5.84 -3.41 -7.62
C ALA A 160 -4.47 -2.85 -8.00
N ILE A 161 -3.50 -3.74 -8.19
CA ILE A 161 -2.17 -3.40 -8.72
C ILE A 161 -2.08 -3.95 -10.14
N ASN A 162 -1.90 -3.03 -11.10
CA ASN A 162 -1.73 -3.37 -12.51
C ASN A 162 -0.35 -2.86 -12.97
N PRO A 163 0.70 -3.70 -12.87
CA PRO A 163 2.06 -3.33 -13.25
C PRO A 163 2.22 -3.12 -14.76
#